data_AF-A0A6L3IVB6-F1
#
_entry.id   AF-A0A6L3IVB6-F1
#
_cell.length_a   1.000
_cell.length_b   1.000
_cell.length_c   1.000
_cell.angle_alpha   90.00
_cell.angle_beta   90.00
_cell.angle_gamma   90.00
#
_symmetry.space_group_name_H-M   'P 1'
#
loop_
_entity.id
_entity.type
_entity.pdbx_description
1 polymer ?
#
loop_
_entity_poly.entity_id
_entity_poly.type
_entity_poly.pdbx_seq_one_letter_code
_entity_poly.pdbx_strand_id
1 'polypeptide(L)'
;MKRMFLVMAIAFVTILQVSAQDNNRQMTAQQRTEQRIKLMDEKLNLSDEQKTKIRELYANFNKQKYPREKRREAVEKLTADISLLLTAEQQTVYKQMTEQAIEEMKKGKRNKAKE
;
A
#
# COMPACT_ATOMS: atom_id res chain seq x y z
N MET A 1 -46.63 37.69 -40.51
CA MET A 1 -46.31 38.78 -39.56
C MET A 1 -45.82 38.14 -38.26
N LYS A 2 -44.50 37.92 -38.10
CA LYS A 2 -43.54 38.82 -37.44
C LYS A 2 -43.88 39.08 -35.97
N ARG A 3 -43.41 38.22 -35.05
CA ARG A 3 -42.90 38.49 -33.68
C ARG A 3 -42.01 37.29 -33.27
N MET A 4 -40.68 37.33 -33.41
CA MET A 4 -39.65 37.98 -32.58
C MET A 4 -39.19 37.17 -31.36
N PHE A 5 -37.90 36.79 -31.40
CA PHE A 5 -36.96 36.43 -30.31
C PHE A 5 -37.30 35.13 -29.51
N LEU A 6 -36.38 34.32 -29.03
CA LEU A 6 -35.08 34.62 -28.41
C LEU A 6 -34.24 33.32 -28.29
N VAL A 7 -32.94 33.49 -28.46
CA VAL A 7 -31.84 32.50 -28.30
C VAL A 7 -31.78 31.96 -26.87
N MET A 8 -31.61 30.66 -26.68
CA MET A 8 -30.83 30.16 -25.54
C MET A 8 -30.18 28.82 -25.91
N ALA A 9 -28.86 28.85 -26.01
CA ALA A 9 -28.01 27.70 -26.21
C ALA A 9 -28.24 26.69 -25.08
N ILE A 10 -28.62 25.46 -25.43
CA ILE A 10 -28.59 24.34 -24.48
C ILE A 10 -27.10 24.00 -24.30
N ALA A 11 -26.47 24.71 -23.37
CA ALA A 11 -25.19 24.29 -22.84
C ALA A 11 -25.40 22.91 -22.21
N PHE A 12 -24.73 21.90 -22.78
CA PHE A 12 -24.58 20.59 -22.14
C PHE A 12 -23.81 20.80 -20.84
N VAL A 13 -24.52 21.09 -19.74
CA VAL A 13 -24.00 20.87 -18.40
C VAL A 13 -24.10 19.36 -18.19
N THR A 14 -23.10 18.64 -18.70
CA THR A 14 -22.75 17.35 -18.13
C THR A 14 -22.35 17.65 -16.69
N ILE A 15 -23.32 17.46 -15.78
CA ILE A 15 -23.05 17.40 -14.37
C ILE A 15 -22.11 16.20 -14.24
N LEU A 16 -20.81 16.46 -14.17
CA LEU A 16 -19.87 15.55 -13.55
C LEU A 16 -20.38 15.44 -12.11
N GLN A 17 -21.30 14.51 -11.89
CA GLN A 17 -21.51 13.88 -10.62
C GLN A 17 -20.17 13.20 -10.32
N VAL A 18 -19.23 13.98 -9.78
CA VAL A 18 -18.21 13.44 -8.89
C VAL A 18 -19.01 12.86 -7.75
N SER A 19 -19.36 11.59 -7.90
CA SER A 19 -19.86 10.81 -6.79
C SER A 19 -18.73 10.79 -5.78
N ALA A 20 -18.93 11.55 -4.70
CA ALA A 20 -18.30 11.28 -3.42
C ALA A 20 -18.91 9.98 -2.86
N GLN A 21 -18.76 8.88 -3.61
CA GLN A 21 -19.12 7.54 -3.19
C GLN A 21 -17.85 6.78 -2.82
N ASP A 22 -17.80 6.51 -1.52
CA ASP A 22 -17.11 5.40 -0.89
C ASP A 22 -15.62 5.60 -0.54
N ASN A 23 -15.39 5.88 0.75
CA ASN A 23 -14.10 5.84 1.43
C ASN A 23 -13.53 4.40 1.57
N ASN A 24 -13.99 3.46 0.74
CA ASN A 24 -13.61 2.05 0.76
C ASN A 24 -12.81 1.65 -0.49
N ARG A 25 -11.91 2.54 -0.94
CA ARG A 25 -11.04 2.26 -2.09
C ARG A 25 -10.02 1.19 -1.69
N GLN A 26 -10.36 -0.07 -1.90
CA GLN A 26 -9.47 -1.19 -1.66
C GLN A 26 -8.22 -1.01 -2.53
N MET A 27 -7.10 -0.70 -1.89
CA MET A 27 -5.83 -0.52 -2.58
C MET A 27 -5.41 -1.80 -3.31
N THR A 28 -4.90 -1.63 -4.53
CA THR A 28 -4.33 -2.75 -5.28
C THR A 28 -3.09 -3.32 -4.56
N ALA A 29 -2.68 -4.54 -4.89
CA ALA A 29 -1.45 -5.12 -4.33
C ALA A 29 -0.23 -4.24 -4.64
N GLN A 30 -0.16 -3.67 -5.85
CA GLN A 30 0.90 -2.77 -6.26
C GLN A 30 0.91 -1.47 -5.46
N GLN A 31 -0.25 -0.82 -5.27
CA GLN A 31 -0.31 0.41 -4.46
C GLN A 31 0.11 0.16 -3.01
N ARG A 32 -0.26 -1.00 -2.44
CA ARG A 32 0.19 -1.40 -1.09
C ARG A 32 1.69 -1.64 -1.03
N THR A 33 2.27 -2.23 -2.07
CA THR A 33 3.73 -2.39 -2.20
C THR A 33 4.42 -1.02 -2.24
N GLU A 34 3.96 -0.09 -3.07
CA GLU A 34 4.58 1.24 -3.15
C GLU A 34 4.49 2.01 -1.82
N GLN A 35 3.36 1.92 -1.10
CA GLN A 35 3.27 2.52 0.23
C GLN A 35 4.27 1.91 1.22
N ARG A 36 4.45 0.58 1.21
CA ARG A 36 5.44 -0.09 2.07
C ARG A 36 6.86 0.36 1.72
N ILE A 37 7.18 0.44 0.43
CA ILE A 37 8.50 0.90 -0.03
C ILE A 37 8.72 2.35 0.35
N LYS A 38 7.71 3.22 0.23
CA LYS A 38 7.79 4.61 0.69
C LYS A 38 8.12 4.71 2.18
N LEU A 39 7.43 3.94 3.03
CA LEU A 39 7.71 3.93 4.47
C LEU A 39 9.11 3.39 4.82
N MET A 40 9.59 2.41 4.05
CA MET A 40 10.97 1.92 4.20
C MET A 40 11.97 2.96 3.73
N ASP A 41 11.72 3.60 2.59
CA ASP A 41 12.59 4.63 2.01
C ASP A 41 12.76 5.84 2.93
N GLU A 42 11.66 6.33 3.51
CA GLU A 42 11.67 7.43 4.48
C GLU A 42 12.58 7.16 5.70
N LYS A 43 12.77 5.89 6.07
CA LYS A 43 13.56 5.49 7.26
C LYS A 43 14.95 4.97 6.92
N LEU A 44 15.12 4.36 5.75
CA LEU A 44 16.33 3.65 5.35
C LEU A 44 17.13 4.39 4.27
N ASN A 45 16.54 5.42 3.65
CA ASN A 45 17.07 6.12 2.49
C ASN A 45 17.52 5.11 1.41
N LEU A 46 16.55 4.38 0.86
CA LEU A 46 16.83 3.27 -0.05
C LEU A 46 17.40 3.80 -1.38
N SER A 47 18.36 3.08 -1.95
CA SER A 47 18.78 3.35 -3.32
C SER A 47 17.69 2.93 -4.31
N ASP A 48 17.72 3.47 -5.53
CA ASP A 48 16.77 3.10 -6.57
C ASP A 48 16.88 1.61 -6.96
N GLU A 49 18.09 1.05 -6.89
CA GLU A 49 18.32 -0.38 -7.07
C GLU A 49 17.65 -1.21 -5.98
N GLN A 50 17.80 -0.81 -4.71
CA GLN A 50 17.15 -1.49 -3.58
C GLN A 50 15.62 -1.43 -3.72
N LYS A 51 15.06 -0.26 -4.04
CA LYS A 51 13.62 -0.09 -4.27
C LYS A 51 13.13 -1.04 -5.37
N THR A 52 13.86 -1.13 -6.47
CA THR A 52 13.51 -2.00 -7.61
C THR A 52 13.51 -3.47 -7.21
N LYS A 53 14.57 -3.97 -6.56
CA LYS A 53 14.64 -5.37 -6.10
C LYS A 53 13.55 -5.68 -5.06
N ILE A 54 13.24 -4.75 -4.17
CA ILE A 54 12.15 -4.92 -3.21
C ILE A 54 10.78 -4.96 -3.91
N ARG A 55 10.54 -4.15 -4.95
CA ARG A 55 9.31 -4.25 -5.77
C ARG A 55 9.16 -5.63 -6.39
N GLU A 56 10.24 -6.18 -6.94
CA GLU A 56 10.25 -7.52 -7.54
C GLU A 56 9.95 -8.62 -6.51
N LEU A 57 10.55 -8.56 -5.33
CA LEU A 57 10.24 -9.49 -4.23
C LEU A 57 8.75 -9.44 -3.87
N TYR A 58 8.16 -8.25 -3.71
CA TYR A 58 6.74 -8.10 -3.45
C TYR A 58 5.86 -8.55 -4.62
N ALA A 59 6.27 -8.30 -5.87
CA ALA A 59 5.53 -8.75 -7.04
C ALA A 59 5.47 -10.28 -7.09
N ASN A 60 6.58 -10.96 -6.81
CA ASN A 60 6.63 -12.42 -6.75
C ASN A 60 5.82 -12.96 -5.56
N PHE A 61 5.96 -12.36 -4.38
CA PHE A 61 5.19 -12.73 -3.20
C PHE A 61 3.67 -12.56 -3.42
N ASN A 62 3.24 -11.45 -4.02
CA ASN A 62 1.82 -11.15 -4.24
C ASN A 62 1.18 -12.01 -5.34
N LYS A 63 1.96 -12.56 -6.27
CA LYS A 63 1.46 -13.53 -7.27
C LYS A 63 1.11 -14.88 -6.63
N GLN A 64 1.78 -15.23 -5.53
CA GLN A 64 1.57 -16.51 -4.86
C GLN A 64 0.42 -16.42 -3.85
N LYS A 65 -0.48 -17.41 -3.87
CA LYS A 65 -1.47 -17.61 -2.80
C LYS A 65 -0.88 -18.53 -1.75
N TYR A 66 -0.71 -18.02 -0.53
CA TYR A 66 -0.24 -18.83 0.60
C TYR A 66 -1.43 -19.32 1.43
N PRO A 67 -1.50 -20.63 1.76
CA PRO A 67 -2.39 -21.14 2.79
C PRO A 67 -2.18 -20.38 4.11
N ARG A 68 -3.22 -20.31 4.95
CA ARG A 68 -3.20 -19.48 6.17
C ARG A 68 -2.07 -19.89 7.12
N GLU A 69 -1.81 -21.18 7.20
CA GLU A 69 -0.80 -21.82 8.06
C GLU A 69 0.62 -21.47 7.59
N LYS A 70 0.81 -21.35 6.27
CA LYS A 70 2.09 -21.04 5.62
C LYS A 70 2.33 -19.54 5.43
N ARG A 71 1.31 -18.71 5.63
CA ARG A 71 1.42 -17.26 5.43
C ARG A 71 2.45 -16.62 6.34
N ARG A 72 2.59 -17.09 7.57
CA ARG A 72 3.60 -16.56 8.51
C ARG A 72 5.02 -16.83 8.01
N GLU A 73 5.31 -18.08 7.68
CA GLU A 73 6.60 -18.52 7.13
C GLU A 73 6.94 -17.75 5.84
N ALA A 74 5.96 -17.55 4.96
CA ALA A 74 6.15 -16.79 3.73
C ALA A 74 6.50 -15.31 3.98
N VAL A 75 5.88 -14.68 4.98
CA VAL A 75 6.20 -13.29 5.38
C VAL A 75 7.59 -13.23 6.02
N GLU A 76 7.93 -14.18 6.89
CA GLU A 76 9.27 -14.27 7.50
C GLU A 76 10.35 -14.42 6.43
N LYS A 77 10.13 -15.26 5.42
CA LYS A 77 11.01 -15.38 4.26
C LYS A 77 11.13 -14.07 3.48
N LEU A 78 10.01 -13.41 3.18
CA LEU A 78 10.02 -12.12 2.47
C LEU A 78 10.81 -11.05 3.26
N THR A 79 10.64 -10.98 4.58
CA THR A 79 11.39 -10.07 5.44
C THR A 79 12.89 -10.38 5.41
N ALA A 80 13.28 -11.66 5.44
CA ALA A 80 14.67 -12.06 5.33
C ALA A 80 15.27 -11.70 3.95
N ASP A 81 14.55 -11.99 2.87
CA ASP A 81 14.96 -11.67 1.49
C ASP A 81 15.13 -10.14 1.32
N ILE A 82 14.25 -9.32 1.90
CA ILE A 82 14.39 -7.84 1.92
C ILE A 82 15.64 -7.44 2.71
N SER A 83 15.87 -8.02 3.89
CA SER A 83 17.02 -7.70 4.74
C SER A 83 18.37 -7.95 4.03
N LEU A 84 18.45 -8.97 3.17
CA LEU A 84 19.65 -9.27 2.38
C LEU A 84 19.98 -8.20 1.32
N LEU A 85 19.00 -7.37 0.93
CA LEU A 85 19.19 -6.28 -0.02
C LEU A 85 19.67 -4.98 0.65
N LEU A 86 19.67 -4.95 1.99
CA LEU A 86 19.98 -3.77 2.79
C LEU A 86 21.44 -3.77 3.27
N THR A 87 21.99 -2.58 3.50
CA THR A 87 23.29 -2.44 4.18
C THR A 87 23.17 -2.83 5.65
N ALA A 88 24.28 -3.12 6.33
CA ALA A 88 24.28 -3.49 7.74
C ALA A 88 23.59 -2.43 8.64
N GLU A 89 23.78 -1.14 8.33
CA GLU A 89 23.12 -0.04 9.03
C GLU A 89 21.60 -0.05 8.80
N GLN A 90 21.17 -0.19 7.54
CA GLN A 90 19.75 -0.26 7.17
C GLN A 90 19.06 -1.49 7.76
N GLN A 91 19.74 -2.64 7.85
CA GLN A 91 19.21 -3.87 8.44
C GLN A 91 18.81 -3.66 9.90
N THR A 92 19.60 -2.90 10.67
CA THR A 92 19.32 -2.61 12.08
C THR A 92 18.01 -1.84 12.22
N VAL A 93 17.83 -0.79 11.41
CA VAL A 93 16.60 0.02 11.40
C VAL A 93 15.40 -0.80 10.91
N TYR A 94 15.59 -1.60 9.85
CA TYR A 94 14.54 -2.46 9.29
C TYR A 94 14.07 -3.53 10.28
N LYS A 95 14.99 -4.11 11.05
CA LYS A 95 14.67 -5.06 12.13
C LYS A 95 13.81 -4.40 13.20
N GLN A 96 14.19 -3.22 13.67
CA GLN A 96 13.41 -2.47 14.65
C GLN A 96 12.00 -2.13 14.15
N MET A 97 11.87 -1.69 12.90
CA MET A 97 10.56 -1.45 12.27
C MET A 97 9.68 -2.71 12.26
N THR A 98 10.29 -3.86 11.94
CA THR A 98 9.59 -5.15 11.88
C THR A 98 9.12 -5.60 13.26
N GLU A 99 9.98 -5.50 14.27
CA GLU A 99 9.67 -5.84 15.66
C GLU A 99 8.57 -4.94 16.22
N GLN A 100 8.64 -3.62 15.97
CA GLN A 100 7.58 -2.67 16.35
C GLN A 100 6.24 -3.04 15.71
N ALA A 101 6.22 -3.35 14.41
CA ALA A 101 4.99 -3.76 13.73
C ALA A 101 4.38 -5.03 14.35
N ILE A 102 5.23 -6.00 14.74
CA ILE A 102 4.78 -7.23 15.43
C ILE A 102 4.20 -6.91 16.80
N GLU A 103 4.85 -6.07 17.59
CA GLU A 103 4.37 -5.68 18.91
C GLU A 103 3.04 -4.92 18.86
N GLU A 104 2.88 -3.98 17.92
CA GLU A 104 1.60 -3.29 17.72
C GLU A 104 0.48 -4.24 17.29
N MET A 105 0.78 -5.22 16.42
CA MET A 105 -0.19 -6.28 16.09
C MET A 105 -0.59 -7.10 17.32
N LYS A 106 0.35 -7.42 18.21
CA LYS A 106 0.06 -8.16 19.46
C LYS A 106 -0.82 -7.32 20.39
N LYS A 107 -0.50 -6.04 20.58
CA LYS A 107 -1.30 -5.12 21.42
C LYS A 107 -2.73 -4.97 20.89
N GLY A 108 -2.89 -4.75 19.59
CA GLY A 108 -4.20 -4.63 18.96
C GLY A 108 -5.07 -5.90 19.13
N LYS A 109 -4.48 -7.09 19.04
CA LYS A 109 -5.17 -8.35 19.33
C LYS A 109 -5.60 -8.48 20.79
N ARG A 110 -4.75 -8.05 21.74
CA ARG A 110 -5.04 -8.10 23.18
C ARG A 110 -6.18 -7.16 23.56
N ASN A 111 -6.26 -5.98 22.94
CA ASN A 111 -7.34 -5.02 23.21
C ASN A 111 -8.69 -5.53 22.70
N LYS A 112 -8.74 -6.10 21.49
CA LYS A 112 -9.97 -6.71 20.95
C LYS A 112 -10.48 -7.93 21.71
N ALA A 113 -9.62 -8.60 22.48
CA ALA A 113 -10.02 -9.75 23.30
C ALA A 113 -10.58 -9.34 24.68
N LYS A 114 -10.52 -8.04 25.02
CA LYS A 114 -11.04 -7.47 26.27
C LYS A 114 -12.36 -6.71 26.08
N GLU A 115 -12.75 -6.43 24.84
CA GLU A 115 -14.08 -5.95 24.44
C GLU A 115 -15.02 -7.14 24.21
#